data_AF-A0A973SHF6-F1
#
_entry.id   AF-A0A973SHF6-F1
#
_cell.length_a   1.000
_cell.length_b   1.000
_cell.length_c   1.000
_cell.angle_alpha   90.00
_cell.angle_beta   90.00
_cell.angle_gamma   90.00
#
_symmetry.space_group_name_H-M   'P 1'
#
loop_
_entity.id
_entity.type
_entity.pdbx_description
1 polymer ?
#
loop_
_entity_poly.entity_id
_entity_poly.type
_entity_poly.pdbx_seq_one_letter_code
_entity_poly.pdbx_strand_id
1 'polypeptide(L)' 'MSAVGLRERKKEKTRLAILDAAVDLFLEQGYESTTIEQIAGVVEVSPRTFFRYFTGKD' A
#
# COMPACT_ATOMS: atom_id res chain seq x y z
N MET A 1 14.81 2.31 -25.21
CA MET A 1 14.01 1.66 -24.15
C MET A 1 14.11 2.51 -22.90
N SER A 2 13.06 3.26 -22.58
CA SER A 2 13.02 4.12 -21.39
C SER A 2 13.04 3.24 -20.15
N ALA A 3 14.23 3.05 -19.59
CA ALA A 3 14.38 2.48 -18.27
C ALA A 3 13.52 3.32 -17.33
N VAL A 4 12.41 2.75 -16.87
CA VAL A 4 11.53 3.33 -15.85
C VAL A 4 12.42 3.94 -14.78
N GLY A 5 12.37 5.27 -14.67
CA GLY A 5 13.30 6.03 -13.84
C GLY A 5 13.31 5.48 -12.42
N LEU A 6 14.41 5.62 -11.69
CA LEU A 6 14.53 5.13 -10.31
C LEU A 6 13.35 5.56 -9.42
N ARG A 7 12.78 6.75 -9.70
CA ARG A 7 11.56 7.27 -9.06
C ARG A 7 10.33 6.41 -9.31
N GLU A 8 10.08 6.06 -10.57
CA GLU A 8 8.93 5.23 -10.95
C GLU A 8 9.06 3.80 -10.43
N ARG A 9 10.27 3.24 -10.41
CA ARG A 9 10.51 1.92 -9.78
C ARG A 9 10.25 1.94 -8.28
N LYS A 10 10.67 3.00 -7.58
CA LYS A 10 10.39 3.15 -6.15
C LYS A 10 8.89 3.32 -5.89
N LYS A 11 8.21 4.10 -6.73
CA LYS A 11 6.76 4.30 -6.68
C LYS A 11 6.02 2.97 -6.81
N GLU A 12 6.39 2.15 -7.79
CA GLU A 12 5.74 0.85 -7.99
C GLU A 12 6.04 -0.14 -6.86
N LYS A 13 7.27 -0.17 -6.34
CA LYS A 13 7.61 -1.01 -5.19
C LYS A 13 6.77 -0.68 -3.95
N THR A 14 6.58 0.62 -3.66
CA THR A 14 5.73 1.04 -2.54
C THR A 14 4.27 0.67 -2.78
N ARG A 15 3.77 0.81 -4.02
CA ARG A 15 2.39 0.42 -4.37
C ARG A 15 2.14 -1.08 -4.14
N LEU A 16 3.08 -1.93 -4.57
CA LEU A 16 2.99 -3.38 -4.37
C LEU A 16 3.06 -3.76 -2.89
N ALA A 17 3.98 -3.17 -2.13
CA ALA A 17 4.07 -3.42 -0.70
C ALA A 17 2.76 -3.10 0.04
N ILE A 18 2.10 -1.99 -0.31
CA ILE A 18 0.80 -1.61 0.27
C ILE A 18 -0.27 -2.66 -0.07
N LEU A 19 -0.29 -3.19 -1.30
CA LEU A 19 -1.25 -4.23 -1.71
C LEU A 19 -1.03 -5.53 -0.97
N ASP A 20 0.21 -5.98 -0.88
CA ASP A 20 0.56 -7.23 -0.18
C ASP A 20 0.12 -7.13 1.30
N ALA A 21 0.44 -6.02 1.97
CA ALA A 21 0.01 -5.78 3.35
C ALA A 21 -1.51 -5.72 3.52
N ALA A 22 -2.23 -5.13 2.56
CA ALA A 22 -3.68 -5.10 2.59
C ALA A 22 -4.29 -6.50 2.44
N VAL A 23 -3.79 -7.30 1.49
CA VAL A 23 -4.23 -8.68 1.28
C VAL A 23 -3.98 -9.53 2.53
N ASP A 24 -2.78 -9.44 3.12
CA ASP A 24 -2.43 -10.20 4.31
C ASP A 24 -3.38 -9.86 5.48
N LEU A 25 -3.62 -8.58 5.75
CA LEU A 25 -4.54 -8.14 6.79
C LEU A 25 -6.00 -8.53 6.50
N PHE A 26 -6.43 -8.44 5.24
CA PHE A 26 -7.77 -8.89 4.85
C PHE A 26 -7.95 -10.38 5.08
N LEU A 27 -6.93 -11.20 4.84
CA LEU A 27 -6.96 -12.64 5.10
C LEU A 27 -6.92 -12.97 6.59
N GLU A 28 -6.18 -12.20 7.39
CA GLU A 28 -5.99 -12.46 8.82
C GLU A 28 -7.21 -12.06 9.66
N GLN A 29 -7.78 -10.87 9.43
CA GLN A 29 -8.81 -10.29 10.29
C GLN A 29 -10.06 -9.84 9.54
N GLY A 30 -10.10 -9.96 8.21
CA GLY A 30 -11.23 -9.57 7.37
C GLY A 30 -11.16 -8.11 6.87
N TYR A 31 -11.92 -7.84 5.81
CA TYR A 31 -11.95 -6.55 5.12
C TYR A 31 -12.47 -5.40 6.02
N GLU A 32 -13.58 -5.65 6.71
CA GLU A 32 -14.24 -4.63 7.54
C GLU A 32 -13.40 -4.24 8.75
N SER A 33 -12.69 -5.21 9.34
CA SER A 33 -11.83 -4.98 10.51
C SER A 33 -10.47 -4.39 10.17
N THR A 34 -10.10 -4.31 8.88
CA THR A 34 -8.83 -3.77 8.43
C THR A 34 -8.92 -2.27 8.18
N THR A 35 -8.04 -1.48 8.80
CA THR A 35 -8.00 -0.03 8.59
C THR A 35 -6.83 0.40 7.71
N ILE A 36 -6.93 1.59 7.12
CA ILE A 36 -5.85 2.18 6.31
C ILE A 36 -4.61 2.42 7.18
N GLU A 37 -4.80 2.78 8.45
CA GLU A 37 -3.73 2.98 9.42
C GLU A 37 -2.95 1.69 9.70
N GLN A 38 -3.64 0.55 9.78
CA GLN A 38 -2.99 -0.75 9.95
C GLN A 38 -2.17 -1.10 8.71
N ILE A 39 -2.75 -0.99 7.51
CA ILE A 39 -2.05 -1.27 6.25
C ILE A 39 -0.82 -0.37 6.11
N ALA A 40 -0.99 0.94 6.34
CA ALA A 40 0.10 1.90 6.25
C ALA A 40 1.20 1.65 7.29
N GLY A 41 0.81 1.20 8.50
CA GLY A 41 1.72 0.81 9.56
C GLY A 41 2.61 -0.38 9.19
N VAL A 42 2.06 -1.42 8.54
CA VAL A 42 2.81 -2.63 8.13
C VAL A 42 3.96 -2.30 7.17
N VAL A 43 3.77 -1.32 6.28
CA VAL A 43 4.78 -0.93 5.28
C VAL A 43 5.55 0.34 5.67
N GLU A 44 5.42 0.79 6.92
CA GLU A 44 6.08 1.98 7.48
C GLU A 44 5.86 3.26 6.65
N VAL A 45 4.65 3.45 6.13
CA VAL A 45 4.25 4.69 5.44
C VAL A 45 3.19 5.44 6.24
N SER A 46 3.08 6.74 6.00
CA SER A 46 1.98 7.51 6.57
C SER A 46 0.66 7.20 5.85
N PRO A 47 -0.52 7.32 6.50
CA PRO A 47 -1.81 7.25 5.81
C PRO A 47 -1.92 8.25 4.65
N ARG A 48 -1.31 9.44 4.79
CA ARG A 48 -1.21 10.42 3.69
C ARG A 48 -0.45 9.85 2.48
N THR A 49 0.60 9.07 2.72
CA THR A 49 1.35 8.39 1.66
C THR A 49 0.50 7.30 1.03
N PHE A 50 -0.26 6.52 1.81
CA PHE A 50 -1.24 5.57 1.27
C PHE A 50 -2.23 6.26 0.33
N PHE A 51 -2.82 7.38 0.75
CA PHE A 51 -3.76 8.15 -0.06
C PHE A 51 -3.18 8.75 -1.35
N ARG A 52 -1.85 8.77 -1.50
CA ARG A 52 -1.18 9.13 -2.74
C ARG A 52 -1.26 8.01 -3.80
N TYR A 53 -1.46 6.78 -3.37
CA TYR A 53 -1.53 5.59 -4.22
C TYR A 53 -2.95 5.05 -4.38
N PHE A 54 -3.77 5.12 -3.33
CA PHE A 54 -5.12 4.55 -3.29
C PHE A 54 -6.12 5.56 -2.76
N THR A 55 -7.36 5.52 -3.24
CA THR A 55 -8.44 6.43 -2.79
C THR A 55 -9.20 5.90 -1.58
N GLY A 56 -8.96 4.65 -1.19
CA GLY A 56 -9.65 3.95 -0.11
C GLY A 56 -9.17 2.51 -0.01
N LYS A 57 -9.94 1.65 0.68
CA LYS A 57 -9.68 0.21 0.77
C LYS A 57 -10.32 -0.58 -0.40
N ASP A 58 -11.10 0.09 -1.25
CA ASP A 58 -11.91 -0.45 -2.35
C ASP A 58 -11.13 -0.62 -3.67
#